data_AF-A0A2E4YSQ7-F1
#
_entry.id   AF-A0A2E4YSQ7-F1
#
_cell.length_a   1.000
_cell.length_b   1.000
_cell.length_c   1.000
_cell.angle_alpha   90.00
_cell.angle_beta   90.00
_cell.angle_gamma   90.00
#
_symmetry.space_group_name_H-M   'P 1'
#
loop_
_entity.id
_entity.type
_entity.pdbx_description
1 polymer ?
#
loop_
_entity_poly.entity_id
_entity_poly.type
_entity_poly.pdbx_seq_one_letter_code
_entity_poly.pdbx_strand_id
1 'polypeptide(L)'
;MNFFNPIKEKMNEKLSLLKELIKLSRVDKEVRDEEYQFLVIIAKTLGISNQELDDIFKKYIEFTPPKLEPHRILQFQRLVLLANVDLELDKKELSHLKKAGFLLGLREEAINKVIQEMHNHERGLIPEKILIDIFKVFHN
;
A
#
# COMPACT_ATOMS: atom_id res chain seq x y z
N MET A 1 9.36 31.71 -3.42
CA MET A 1 9.73 30.82 -4.54
C MET A 1 10.18 29.51 -3.93
N ASN A 2 9.34 28.46 -3.96
CA ASN A 2 9.68 27.17 -3.37
C ASN A 2 10.63 26.43 -4.31
N PHE A 3 11.89 26.28 -3.90
CA PHE A 3 12.86 25.48 -4.63
C PHE A 3 12.45 24.00 -4.57
N PHE A 4 12.36 23.37 -5.74
CA PHE A 4 12.20 21.93 -5.87
C PHE A 4 13.37 21.22 -5.17
N ASN A 5 13.06 20.39 -4.16
CA ASN A 5 14.05 19.56 -3.47
C ASN A 5 13.72 18.08 -3.70
N PRO A 6 14.39 17.41 -4.65
CA PRO A 6 14.10 16.03 -5.02
C PRO A 6 14.26 15.03 -3.86
N ILE A 7 15.20 15.29 -2.95
CA ILE A 7 15.45 14.42 -1.79
C ILE A 7 14.28 14.48 -0.82
N LYS A 8 13.79 15.69 -0.55
CA LYS A 8 12.64 15.93 0.33
C LYS A 8 11.35 15.33 -0.24
N GLU A 9 11.11 15.48 -1.54
CA GLU A 9 9.94 14.86 -2.20
C GLU A 9 9.97 13.34 -2.12
N LYS A 10 11.12 12.72 -2.43
CA LYS A 10 11.27 11.26 -2.37
C LYS A 10 11.08 10.73 -0.95
N MET A 11 11.52 11.47 0.06
CA MET A 11 11.28 11.15 1.46
C MET A 11 9.79 11.26 1.82
N ASN A 12 9.11 12.34 1.40
CA ASN A 12 7.68 12.51 1.63
C ASN A 12 6.84 11.41 0.97
N GLU A 13 7.21 10.98 -0.23
CA GLU A 13 6.57 9.84 -0.92
C GLU A 13 6.69 8.57 -0.06
N LYS A 14 7.90 8.18 0.36
CA LYS A 14 8.12 6.99 1.21
C LYS A 14 7.28 7.02 2.50
N LEU A 15 7.24 8.17 3.17
CA LEU A 15 6.47 8.36 4.40
C LEU A 15 4.96 8.27 4.14
N SER A 16 4.48 8.86 3.05
CA SER A 16 3.08 8.74 2.62
C SER A 16 2.71 7.29 2.33
N LEU A 17 3.56 6.55 1.62
CA LEU A 17 3.32 5.14 1.29
C LEU A 17 3.18 4.28 2.55
N LEU A 18 4.07 4.47 3.52
CA LEU A 18 4.01 3.75 4.79
C LEU A 18 2.80 4.18 5.64
N LYS A 19 2.41 5.46 5.57
CA LYS A 19 1.22 5.95 6.27
C LYS A 19 -0.07 5.32 5.76
N GLU A 20 -0.20 5.09 4.45
CA GLU A 20 -1.38 4.39 3.91
C GLU A 20 -1.47 2.95 4.40
N LEU A 21 -0.34 2.24 4.49
CA LEU A 21 -0.30 0.89 5.07
C LEU A 21 -0.77 0.91 6.54
N ILE A 22 -0.29 1.87 7.33
CA ILE A 22 -0.73 2.05 8.73
C ILE A 22 -2.22 2.41 8.84
N LYS A 23 -2.76 3.17 7.88
CA LYS A 23 -4.20 3.50 7.88
C LYS A 23 -5.03 2.25 7.61
N LEU A 24 -4.57 1.37 6.72
CA LEU A 24 -5.24 0.10 6.40
C LEU A 24 -5.23 -0.84 7.62
N SER A 25 -4.08 -1.03 8.28
CA SER A 25 -3.98 -1.92 9.45
C SER A 25 -4.69 -1.40 10.70
N ARG A 26 -5.22 -0.17 10.69
CA ARG A 26 -5.91 0.45 11.84
C ARG A 26 -7.41 0.60 11.61
N VAL A 27 -7.96 0.00 10.56
CA VAL A 27 -9.37 0.13 10.20
C VAL A 27 -10.30 -0.38 11.31
N ASP A 28 -9.92 -1.45 12.01
CA ASP A 28 -10.71 -2.07 13.09
C ASP A 28 -10.29 -1.66 14.53
N LYS A 29 -9.28 -0.78 14.63
CA LYS A 29 -8.66 -0.17 15.83
C LYS A 29 -7.46 -0.91 16.44
N GLU A 30 -7.27 -2.21 16.22
CA GLU A 30 -6.13 -2.97 16.77
C GLU A 30 -5.27 -3.55 15.65
N VAL A 31 -4.02 -3.08 15.56
CA VAL A 31 -3.04 -3.66 14.62
C VAL A 31 -2.59 -5.00 15.18
N ARG A 32 -2.73 -6.06 14.40
CA ARG A 32 -2.29 -7.40 14.78
C ARG A 32 -0.76 -7.51 14.70
N ASP A 33 -0.19 -8.47 15.44
CA ASP A 33 1.27 -8.64 15.51
C ASP A 33 1.87 -8.91 14.11
N GLU A 34 1.21 -9.74 13.31
CA GLU A 34 1.65 -10.09 11.96
C GLU A 34 1.62 -8.87 11.02
N GLU A 35 0.59 -8.02 11.12
CA GLU A 35 0.49 -6.76 10.38
C GLU A 35 1.60 -5.78 10.78
N TYR A 36 1.88 -5.67 12.08
CA TYR A 36 2.97 -4.83 12.58
C TYR A 36 4.33 -5.34 12.09
N GLN A 37 4.58 -6.65 12.10
CA GLN A 37 5.80 -7.22 11.54
C GLN A 37 5.94 -6.92 10.05
N PHE A 38 4.84 -6.99 9.28
CA PHE A 38 4.83 -6.60 7.89
C PHE A 38 5.20 -5.11 7.72
N LEU A 39 4.62 -4.22 8.52
CA LEU A 39 4.95 -2.79 8.51
C LEU A 39 6.43 -2.53 8.82
N VAL A 40 7.02 -3.26 9.76
CA VAL A 40 8.46 -3.19 10.08
C VAL A 40 9.30 -3.64 8.88
N ILE A 41 8.93 -4.73 8.21
CA ILE A 41 9.63 -5.21 7.00
C ILE A 41 9.60 -4.13 5.92
N ILE A 42 8.43 -3.56 5.63
CA ILE A 42 8.29 -2.51 4.62
C ILE A 42 9.09 -1.27 5.02
N ALA A 43 9.02 -0.81 6.27
CA ALA A 43 9.79 0.33 6.77
C ALA A 43 11.29 0.13 6.51
N LYS A 44 11.84 -1.04 6.85
CA LYS A 44 13.25 -1.38 6.58
C LYS A 44 13.59 -1.32 5.09
N THR A 45 12.75 -1.86 4.20
CA THR A 45 12.98 -1.77 2.74
C THR A 45 12.98 -0.34 2.21
N LEU A 46 12.25 0.57 2.88
CA LEU A 46 12.22 1.99 2.55
C LEU A 46 13.38 2.78 3.17
N GLY A 47 14.18 2.17 4.03
CA GLY A 47 15.26 2.82 4.79
C GLY A 47 14.75 3.63 5.97
N ILE A 48 13.60 3.24 6.56
CA ILE A 48 12.96 3.88 7.70
C ILE A 48 13.22 3.00 8.93
N SER A 49 13.71 3.60 10.01
CA SER A 49 13.95 2.91 11.29
C SER A 49 12.64 2.59 12.03
N ASN A 50 12.68 1.64 12.97
CA ASN A 50 11.53 1.32 13.81
C ASN A 50 11.03 2.55 14.60
N GLN A 51 11.96 3.39 15.09
CA GLN A 51 11.60 4.62 15.80
C GLN A 51 10.85 5.60 14.90
N GLU A 52 11.26 5.75 13.64
CA GLU A 52 10.55 6.57 12.66
C GLU A 52 9.19 5.96 12.28
N LEU A 53 9.09 4.63 12.18
CA LEU A 53 7.82 3.95 11.98
C LEU A 53 6.83 4.28 13.10
N ASP A 54 7.24 4.13 14.36
CA ASP A 54 6.39 4.42 15.53
C ASP A 54 5.96 5.90 15.59
N ASP A 55 6.82 6.80 15.11
CA ASP A 55 6.51 8.21 14.93
C ASP A 55 5.43 8.44 13.85
N ILE A 56 5.49 7.72 12.73
CA ILE A 56 4.52 7.80 11.63
C ILE A 56 3.13 7.36 12.11
N PHE A 57 3.02 6.41 13.04
CA PHE A 57 1.75 6.01 13.64
C PHE A 57 0.98 7.19 14.25
N LYS A 58 1.71 8.17 14.81
CA LYS A 58 1.16 9.31 15.56
C LYS A 58 1.02 10.58 14.71
N LYS A 59 1.78 10.69 13.61
CA LYS A 59 1.82 11.89 12.77
C LYS A 59 0.72 11.89 11.70
N TYR A 60 0.23 13.08 11.37
CA TYR A 60 -0.46 13.31 10.10
C TYR A 60 0.59 13.43 9.00
N ILE A 61 0.38 12.71 7.90
CA ILE A 61 1.22 12.77 6.71
C ILE A 61 0.28 12.91 5.53
N GLU A 62 0.50 13.96 4.75
CA GLU A 62 -0.27 14.22 3.54
C GLU A 62 -0.05 13.09 2.53
N PHE A 63 -1.14 12.61 1.94
CA PHE A 63 -1.06 11.57 0.94
C PHE A 63 -0.42 12.12 -0.35
N THR A 64 0.72 11.55 -0.71
CA THR A 64 1.52 11.89 -1.89
C THR A 64 1.75 10.61 -2.70
N PRO A 65 0.92 10.33 -3.73
CA PRO A 65 1.08 9.12 -4.53
C PRO A 65 2.35 9.18 -5.40
N PRO A 66 2.99 8.03 -5.69
CA PRO A 66 4.14 8.00 -6.60
C PRO A 66 3.83 8.57 -7.99
N LYS A 67 4.77 9.33 -8.56
CA LYS A 67 4.60 9.95 -9.89
C LYS A 67 4.48 8.92 -11.02
N LEU A 68 5.25 7.84 -10.92
CA LEU A 68 5.29 6.78 -11.93
C LEU A 68 4.25 5.70 -11.63
N GLU A 69 3.48 5.32 -12.64
CA GLU A 69 2.43 4.31 -12.51
C GLU A 69 2.93 2.94 -12.02
N PRO A 70 4.08 2.41 -12.48
CA PRO A 70 4.65 1.18 -11.91
C PRO A 70 4.89 1.24 -10.40
N HIS A 71 5.27 2.41 -9.86
CA HIS A 71 5.45 2.57 -8.42
C HIS A 71 4.10 2.62 -7.67
N ARG A 72 3.04 3.13 -8.31
CA ARG A 72 1.69 3.09 -7.75
C ARG A 72 1.13 1.68 -7.72
N ILE A 73 1.40 0.89 -8.76
CA ILE A 73 1.08 -0.55 -8.82
C ILE A 73 1.81 -1.31 -7.71
N LEU A 74 3.13 -1.07 -7.55
CA LEU A 74 3.92 -1.69 -6.49
C LEU A 74 3.39 -1.32 -5.09
N GLN A 75 2.97 -0.07 -4.90
CA GLN A 75 2.36 0.34 -3.64
C GLN A 75 1.04 -0.38 -3.39
N PHE A 76 0.20 -0.53 -4.42
CA PHE A 76 -1.06 -1.25 -4.28
C PHE A 76 -0.85 -2.73 -3.97
N GLN A 77 0.18 -3.37 -4.57
CA GLN A 77 0.59 -4.72 -4.19
C GLN A 77 0.94 -4.82 -2.70
N ARG A 78 1.63 -3.83 -2.11
CA ARG A 78 1.94 -3.85 -0.66
C ARG A 78 0.69 -3.76 0.20
N LEU A 79 -0.30 -2.98 -0.20
CA LEU A 79 -1.59 -2.89 0.49
C LEU A 79 -2.35 -4.23 0.41
N VAL A 80 -2.34 -4.86 -0.76
CA VAL A 80 -2.92 -6.20 -0.97
C VAL A 80 -2.22 -7.25 -0.12
N LEU A 81 -0.89 -7.21 -0.01
CA LEU A 81 -0.14 -8.13 0.84
C LEU A 81 -0.49 -7.93 2.31
N LEU A 82 -0.50 -6.69 2.80
CA LEU A 82 -0.88 -6.35 4.18
C LEU A 82 -2.27 -6.88 4.53
N ALA A 83 -3.24 -6.63 3.65
CA ALA A 83 -4.63 -7.09 3.77
C ALA A 83 -4.80 -8.63 3.82
N ASN A 84 -3.77 -9.40 3.48
CA ASN A 84 -3.79 -10.86 3.50
C ASN A 84 -2.82 -11.47 4.52
N VAL A 85 -2.12 -10.67 5.32
CA VAL A 85 -1.07 -11.18 6.22
C VAL A 85 -1.60 -12.22 7.19
N ASP A 86 -2.82 -12.02 7.69
CA ASP A 86 -3.50 -12.86 8.67
C ASP A 86 -4.72 -13.60 8.09
N LEU A 87 -5.02 -13.39 6.80
CA LEU A 87 -6.10 -14.03 6.04
C LEU A 87 -7.53 -13.61 6.43
N GLU A 88 -7.70 -12.57 7.24
CA GLU A 88 -9.01 -12.10 7.70
C GLU A 88 -9.36 -10.73 7.08
N LEU A 89 -9.60 -10.68 5.76
CA LEU A 89 -10.00 -9.44 5.11
C LEU A 89 -11.50 -9.13 5.30
N ASP A 90 -11.82 -8.17 6.17
CA ASP A 90 -13.20 -7.76 6.43
C ASP A 90 -13.76 -6.78 5.37
N LYS A 91 -15.06 -6.47 5.46
CA LYS A 91 -15.72 -5.54 4.51
C LYS A 91 -15.18 -4.11 4.57
N LYS A 92 -14.78 -3.63 5.74
CA LYS A 92 -14.27 -2.27 5.94
C LYS A 92 -12.84 -2.14 5.42
N GLU A 93 -11.99 -3.12 5.70
CA GLU A 93 -10.63 -3.21 5.17
C GLU A 93 -10.66 -3.35 3.66
N LEU A 94 -11.53 -4.19 3.11
CA LEU A 94 -11.75 -4.28 1.66
C LEU A 94 -12.17 -2.94 1.05
N SER A 95 -13.10 -2.23 1.70
CA SER A 95 -13.51 -0.89 1.26
C SER A 95 -12.37 0.12 1.32
N HIS A 96 -11.51 0.03 2.34
CA HIS A 96 -10.34 0.88 2.49
C HIS A 96 -9.28 0.58 1.42
N LEU A 97 -9.02 -0.70 1.14
CA LEU A 97 -8.11 -1.16 0.10
C LEU A 97 -8.53 -0.64 -1.29
N LYS A 98 -9.82 -0.76 -1.63
CA LYS A 98 -10.36 -0.20 -2.88
C LYS A 98 -10.16 1.31 -2.96
N LYS A 99 -10.47 2.03 -1.88
CA LYS A 99 -10.29 3.48 -1.81
C LYS A 99 -8.81 3.88 -1.97
N ALA A 100 -7.89 3.15 -1.34
CA ALA A 100 -6.46 3.40 -1.46
C ALA A 100 -5.98 3.17 -2.91
N GLY A 101 -6.43 2.11 -3.57
CA GLY A 101 -6.16 1.88 -5.00
C GLY A 101 -6.65 3.04 -5.88
N PHE A 102 -7.85 3.54 -5.63
CA PHE A 102 -8.40 4.70 -6.35
C PHE A 102 -7.59 5.98 -6.11
N LEU A 103 -7.18 6.25 -4.86
CA LEU A 103 -6.33 7.40 -4.53
C LEU A 103 -4.93 7.30 -5.17
N LEU A 104 -4.43 6.08 -5.41
CA LEU A 104 -3.24 5.82 -6.23
C LEU A 104 -3.49 6.03 -7.74
N GLY A 105 -4.66 6.51 -8.15
CA GLY A 105 -4.98 6.74 -9.56
C GLY A 105 -4.98 5.46 -10.40
N LEU A 106 -5.18 4.30 -9.76
CA LEU A 106 -5.35 3.03 -10.45
C LEU A 106 -6.81 2.90 -10.90
N ARG A 107 -7.02 2.22 -12.02
CA ARG A 107 -8.37 1.99 -12.54
C ARG A 107 -9.14 1.01 -11.69
N GLU A 108 -10.43 1.30 -11.54
CA GLU A 108 -11.35 0.51 -10.73
C GLU A 108 -11.43 -0.95 -11.22
N GLU A 109 -11.41 -1.17 -12.54
CA GLU A 109 -11.43 -2.51 -13.13
C GLU A 109 -10.17 -3.30 -12.77
N ALA A 110 -9.00 -2.66 -12.80
CA ALA A 110 -7.73 -3.27 -12.40
C ALA A 110 -7.71 -3.59 -10.90
N ILE A 111 -8.16 -2.65 -10.06
CA ILE A 111 -8.28 -2.84 -8.61
C ILE A 111 -9.19 -4.03 -8.29
N ASN A 112 -10.38 -4.07 -8.89
CA ASN A 112 -11.34 -5.15 -8.67
C ASN A 112 -10.79 -6.49 -9.18
N LYS A 113 -10.06 -6.50 -10.30
CA LYS A 113 -9.44 -7.73 -10.82
C LYS A 113 -8.35 -8.27 -9.89
N VAL A 114 -7.51 -7.39 -9.33
CA VAL A 114 -6.52 -7.79 -8.32
C VAL A 114 -7.19 -8.38 -7.09
N ILE A 115 -8.25 -7.73 -6.59
CA ILE A 115 -9.02 -8.23 -5.42
C ILE A 115 -9.63 -9.60 -5.70
N GLN A 116 -10.22 -9.81 -6.89
CA GLN A 116 -10.73 -11.12 -7.29
C GLN A 116 -9.62 -12.17 -7.33
N GLU A 117 -8.45 -11.78 -7.85
CA GLU A 117 -7.31 -12.67 -7.96
C GLU A 117 -6.74 -13.05 -6.59
N MET A 118 -6.79 -12.16 -5.57
CA MET A 118 -6.37 -12.48 -4.19
C MET A 118 -7.08 -13.73 -3.66
N HIS A 119 -8.37 -13.90 -3.95
CA HIS A 119 -9.15 -15.06 -3.52
C HIS A 119 -8.75 -16.38 -4.19
N ASN A 120 -7.98 -16.31 -5.29
CA ASN A 120 -7.54 -17.47 -6.07
C ASN A 120 -6.12 -17.95 -5.69
N HIS A 121 -5.39 -17.21 -4.86
CA HIS A 121 -4.02 -17.55 -4.45
C HIS A 121 -3.94 -17.86 -2.96
N GLU A 122 -3.17 -18.88 -2.61
CA GLU A 122 -2.90 -19.23 -1.22
C GLU A 122 -2.24 -18.05 -0.51
N ARG A 123 -2.79 -17.66 0.65
CA ARG A 123 -2.38 -16.47 1.41
C ARG A 123 -2.47 -15.14 0.65
N GLY A 124 -3.26 -15.07 -0.42
CA GLY A 124 -3.45 -13.87 -1.23
C GLY A 124 -2.17 -13.33 -1.88
N LEU A 125 -1.13 -14.17 -2.00
CA LEU A 125 0.15 -13.84 -2.61
C LEU A 125 0.02 -13.88 -4.13
N ILE A 126 -0.34 -12.74 -4.73
CA ILE A 126 -0.41 -12.63 -6.18
C ILE A 126 1.00 -12.55 -6.77
N PRO A 127 1.39 -13.44 -7.69
CA PRO A 127 2.65 -13.34 -8.42
C PRO A 127 2.79 -12.00 -9.15
N GLU A 128 3.98 -11.41 -9.13
CA GLU A 128 4.27 -10.13 -9.79
C GLU A 128 3.87 -10.12 -11.27
N LYS A 129 4.09 -11.24 -11.98
CA LYS A 129 3.68 -11.39 -13.38
C LYS A 129 2.17 -11.20 -13.57
N ILE A 130 1.35 -11.75 -12.68
CA ILE A 130 -0.10 -11.64 -12.77
C ILE A 130 -0.54 -10.19 -12.52
N LEU A 131 0.05 -9.51 -11.54
CA LEU A 131 -0.20 -8.08 -11.31
C LEU A 131 0.14 -7.25 -12.55
N ILE A 132 1.33 -7.46 -13.13
CA ILE A 132 1.75 -6.78 -14.36
C ILE A 132 0.76 -7.03 -15.50
N ASP A 133 0.33 -8.28 -15.69
CA ASP A 133 -0.60 -8.63 -16.75
C ASP A 133 -1.97 -7.96 -16.55
N ILE A 134 -2.48 -7.90 -15.32
CA ILE A 134 -3.71 -7.17 -14.99
C ILE A 134 -3.56 -5.70 -15.37
N PHE A 135 -2.52 -5.00 -14.91
CA PHE A 135 -2.38 -3.56 -15.17
C PHE A 135 -2.10 -3.25 -16.65
N LYS A 136 -1.38 -4.13 -17.37
CA LYS A 136 -1.16 -4.04 -18.82
C LYS A 136 -2.44 -4.10 -19.65
N VAL A 137 -3.38 -4.99 -19.30
CA VAL A 137 -4.67 -5.10 -20.01
C VAL A 137 -5.41 -3.77 -19.99
N PHE A 138 -5.25 -3.03 -18.91
CA PHE A 138 -5.87 -1.75 -18.81
C PHE A 138 -4.97 -0.67 -19.48
N HIS A 139 -3.63 -0.64 -19.41
CA HIS A 139 -2.85 0.47 -20.02
C HIS A 139 -3.14 0.66 -21.53
N ASN A 140 -3.65 1.86 -21.88
CA ASN A 140 -3.73 2.37 -23.25
C ASN A 140 -2.75 3.53 -23.37
#